data_AF-A0A2N1S5N3-F1
#
_entry.id   AF-A0A2N1S5N3-F1
#
_cell.length_a   1.000
_cell.length_b   1.000
_cell.length_c   1.000
_cell.angle_alpha   90.00
_cell.angle_beta   90.00
_cell.angle_gamma   90.00
#
_symmetry.space_group_name_H-M   'P 1'
#
loop_
_entity.id
_entity.type
_entity.pdbx_description
1 polymer ?
#
loop_
_entity_poly.entity_id
_entity_poly.type
_entity_poly.pdbx_seq_one_letter_code
_entity_poly.pdbx_strand_id
1 'polypeptide(L)'
;MKFYEFAKMLYPICGAGETRYNFVIRLIESIIEDDAEDDCAVLSYSRDYAGRVYNGSKQIKPADVSYINGHIDKQKFEDFISGFSESAAESIVVALAMKGIVANKFNFHEVCTETFVQVLLDAVKGDATAETNTAATRVNTDLYDKYGFQLLIEASFYCPNDGCAEPLYFKKSGKAEPRYVPTVVDPEGSPANPNNLIALCPKCSDYYCQSPGLKEIQRMQAIKKEIARESSSREVAADVKIELGIRLVLERIADASDDALKELTYTPQMVINKIIEGNKALRRKVLRNVSMYFEFTHSVFQELSIEGKLRFDKVAAQIRNCYVGENDNGRSQPEIFDALVRWLKDLTHEDQASCEAVISYFVQSCEVFDAIAK
;
A
#
# COMPACT_ATOMS: atom_id res chain seq x y z
N MET A 1 -23.12 -1.05 -6.64
CA MET A 1 -24.33 -0.46 -6.01
C MET A 1 -25.54 -0.85 -6.85
N LYS A 2 -26.70 -1.18 -6.28
CA LYS A 2 -27.94 -1.48 -7.04
C LYS A 2 -28.72 -0.19 -7.36
N PHE A 3 -29.54 -0.20 -8.41
CA PHE A 3 -30.35 0.96 -8.84
C PHE A 3 -31.15 1.61 -7.71
N TYR A 4 -31.85 0.81 -6.91
CA TYR A 4 -32.65 1.34 -5.80
C TYR A 4 -31.79 2.03 -4.72
N GLU A 5 -30.52 1.62 -4.55
CA GLU A 5 -29.60 2.24 -3.59
C GLU A 5 -29.12 3.59 -4.10
N PHE A 6 -28.82 3.69 -5.39
CA PHE A 6 -28.48 4.94 -6.06
C PHE A 6 -29.65 5.92 -6.02
N ALA A 7 -30.86 5.47 -6.36
CA ALA A 7 -32.06 6.28 -6.31
C ALA A 7 -32.35 6.77 -4.87
N LYS A 8 -32.21 5.91 -3.85
CA LYS A 8 -32.38 6.31 -2.44
C LYS A 8 -31.30 7.26 -1.95
N MET A 9 -30.09 7.19 -2.51
CA MET A 9 -28.99 8.10 -2.18
C MET A 9 -29.29 9.52 -2.68
N LEU A 10 -29.78 9.65 -3.92
CA LEU A 10 -30.07 10.96 -4.51
C LEU A 10 -31.43 11.54 -4.13
N TYR A 11 -32.44 10.73 -3.84
CA TYR A 11 -33.81 11.22 -3.59
C TYR A 11 -33.93 12.30 -2.49
N PRO A 12 -33.24 12.20 -1.33
CA PRO A 12 -33.29 13.25 -0.31
C PRO A 12 -32.74 14.61 -0.77
N ILE A 13 -31.93 14.60 -1.83
CA ILE A 13 -31.20 15.77 -2.32
C ILE A 13 -31.87 16.30 -3.60
N CYS A 14 -32.02 15.43 -4.58
CA CYS A 14 -32.48 15.75 -5.92
C CYS A 14 -34.00 15.60 -6.08
N GLY A 15 -34.69 14.92 -5.14
CA GLY A 15 -36.10 14.53 -5.30
C GLY A 15 -37.11 15.67 -5.34
N ALA A 16 -36.76 16.87 -4.86
CA ALA A 16 -37.55 18.11 -4.96
C ALA A 16 -39.04 17.98 -4.53
N GLY A 17 -39.35 17.10 -3.58
CA GLY A 17 -40.72 16.85 -3.11
C GLY A 17 -41.59 16.00 -4.04
N GLU A 18 -41.05 15.52 -5.15
CA GLU A 18 -41.74 14.57 -6.02
C GLU A 18 -41.97 13.24 -5.33
N THR A 19 -42.97 12.52 -5.81
CA THR A 19 -43.18 11.14 -5.40
C THR A 19 -41.99 10.26 -5.81
N ARG A 20 -41.73 9.21 -5.02
CA ARG A 20 -40.66 8.24 -5.31
C ARG A 20 -40.79 7.59 -6.69
N TYR A 21 -42.03 7.44 -7.19
CA TYR A 21 -42.26 6.88 -8.51
C TYR A 21 -41.84 7.87 -9.61
N ASN A 22 -42.25 9.15 -9.51
CA ASN A 22 -41.82 10.19 -10.46
C ASN A 22 -40.30 10.33 -10.46
N PHE A 23 -39.67 10.24 -9.29
CA PHE A 23 -38.21 10.35 -9.20
C PHE A 23 -37.48 9.23 -9.96
N VAL A 24 -38.01 8.01 -9.98
CA VAL A 24 -37.43 6.92 -10.78
C VAL A 24 -37.51 7.24 -12.27
N ILE A 25 -38.65 7.76 -12.73
CA ILE A 25 -38.85 8.17 -14.12
C ILE A 25 -37.86 9.28 -14.49
N ARG A 26 -37.83 10.35 -13.68
CA ARG A 26 -36.99 11.51 -13.91
C ARG A 26 -35.50 11.19 -13.89
N LEU A 27 -35.06 10.24 -13.05
CA LEU A 27 -33.66 9.78 -13.07
C LEU A 27 -33.30 9.10 -14.40
N ILE A 28 -34.20 8.32 -14.99
CA ILE A 28 -33.94 7.68 -16.28
C ILE A 28 -34.04 8.69 -17.43
N GLU A 29 -35.03 9.57 -17.38
CA GLU A 29 -35.22 10.68 -18.32
C GLU A 29 -33.96 11.57 -18.36
N SER A 30 -33.34 11.81 -17.21
CA SER A 30 -32.17 12.68 -17.13
C SER A 30 -30.87 12.07 -17.66
N ILE A 31 -30.84 10.82 -18.12
CA ILE A 31 -29.62 10.16 -18.64
C ILE A 31 -29.83 9.55 -20.03
N ILE A 32 -31.03 9.62 -20.61
CA ILE A 32 -31.30 9.06 -21.93
C ILE A 32 -31.32 10.17 -22.99
N GLU A 33 -30.83 9.88 -24.20
CA GLU A 33 -30.91 10.78 -25.37
C GLU A 33 -32.36 11.25 -25.62
N ASP A 34 -32.55 12.52 -25.96
CA ASP A 34 -33.88 13.13 -26.15
C ASP A 34 -34.71 12.41 -27.25
N ASP A 35 -34.06 11.91 -28.30
CA ASP A 35 -34.70 11.20 -29.40
C ASP A 35 -35.03 9.73 -29.09
N ALA A 36 -34.57 9.22 -27.94
CA ALA A 36 -34.85 7.87 -27.44
C ALA A 36 -35.91 7.84 -26.31
N GLU A 37 -36.43 9.00 -25.89
CA GLU A 37 -37.41 9.07 -24.80
C GLU A 37 -38.74 8.37 -25.15
N ASP A 38 -39.28 8.61 -26.35
CA ASP A 38 -40.58 8.08 -26.78
C ASP A 38 -40.64 6.55 -26.79
N ASP A 39 -39.50 5.91 -27.05
CA ASP A 39 -39.35 4.45 -27.13
C ASP A 39 -38.87 3.83 -25.78
N CYS A 40 -38.54 4.66 -24.78
CA CYS A 40 -38.08 4.19 -23.48
C CYS A 40 -39.24 3.71 -22.59
N ALA A 41 -39.44 2.39 -22.56
CA ALA A 41 -40.51 1.76 -21.77
C ALA A 41 -40.49 2.12 -20.26
N VAL A 42 -39.32 2.47 -19.70
CA VAL A 42 -39.23 2.88 -18.29
C VAL A 42 -39.97 4.18 -18.02
N LEU A 43 -39.98 5.12 -18.96
CA LEU A 43 -40.64 6.42 -18.81
C LEU A 43 -42.17 6.31 -18.73
N SER A 44 -42.72 5.17 -19.18
CA SER A 44 -44.16 4.85 -19.12
C SER A 44 -44.54 3.83 -18.03
N TYR A 45 -43.62 3.50 -17.12
CA TYR A 45 -43.92 2.59 -16.01
C TYR A 45 -45.07 3.09 -15.13
N SER A 46 -45.93 2.15 -14.69
CA SER A 46 -47.01 2.48 -13.77
C SER A 46 -46.45 2.98 -12.42
N ARG A 47 -47.22 3.84 -11.75
CA ARG A 47 -46.90 4.35 -10.40
C ARG A 47 -46.55 3.24 -9.41
N ASP A 48 -47.27 2.12 -9.46
CA ASP A 48 -47.01 0.95 -8.61
C ASP A 48 -45.68 0.27 -8.97
N TYR A 49 -45.40 0.05 -10.25
CA TYR A 49 -44.18 -0.64 -10.67
C TYR A 49 -42.94 0.20 -10.38
N ALA A 50 -42.92 1.49 -10.77
CA ALA A 50 -41.82 2.41 -10.47
C ALA A 50 -41.62 2.58 -8.96
N GLY A 51 -42.69 2.61 -8.16
CA GLY A 51 -42.59 2.59 -6.70
C GLY A 51 -41.91 1.34 -6.14
N ARG A 52 -42.19 0.16 -6.70
CA ARG A 52 -41.51 -1.11 -6.33
C ARG A 52 -40.04 -1.12 -6.75
N VAL A 53 -39.72 -0.53 -7.90
CA VAL A 53 -38.33 -0.33 -8.36
C VAL A 53 -37.56 0.54 -7.36
N TYR A 54 -38.11 1.70 -6.97
CA TYR A 54 -37.49 2.57 -5.97
C TYR A 54 -37.26 1.86 -4.63
N ASN A 55 -38.22 1.04 -4.18
CA ASN A 55 -38.11 0.35 -2.90
C ASN A 55 -37.14 -0.83 -2.95
N GLY A 56 -36.80 -1.34 -4.14
CA GLY A 56 -35.95 -2.50 -4.35
C GLY A 56 -36.69 -3.84 -4.38
N SER A 57 -38.04 -3.84 -4.36
CA SER A 57 -38.85 -5.06 -4.45
C SER A 57 -39.08 -5.54 -5.87
N LYS A 58 -38.80 -4.68 -6.86
CA LYS A 58 -38.67 -5.01 -8.29
C LYS A 58 -37.40 -4.39 -8.84
N GLN A 59 -36.89 -4.96 -9.92
CA GLN A 59 -35.81 -4.38 -10.73
C GLN A 59 -36.42 -3.78 -12.01
N ILE A 60 -35.68 -2.87 -12.64
CA ILE A 60 -35.96 -2.48 -14.04
C ILE A 60 -35.80 -3.73 -14.89
N LYS A 61 -36.69 -3.95 -15.86
CA LYS A 61 -36.63 -5.18 -16.66
C LYS A 61 -35.32 -5.19 -17.47
N PRO A 62 -34.64 -6.34 -17.62
CA PRO A 62 -33.37 -6.39 -18.34
C PRO A 62 -33.43 -5.85 -19.78
N ALA A 63 -34.53 -6.07 -20.49
CA ALA A 63 -34.74 -5.50 -21.83
C ALA A 63 -34.78 -3.97 -21.81
N ASP A 64 -35.45 -3.39 -20.83
CA ASP A 64 -35.58 -1.94 -20.68
C ASP A 64 -34.24 -1.31 -20.24
N VAL A 65 -33.47 -1.99 -19.38
CA VAL A 65 -32.09 -1.56 -19.03
C VAL A 65 -31.15 -1.64 -20.23
N SER A 66 -31.26 -2.71 -21.04
CA SER A 66 -30.47 -2.86 -22.26
C SER A 66 -30.77 -1.75 -23.28
N TYR A 67 -32.04 -1.31 -23.35
CA TYR A 67 -32.43 -0.17 -24.17
C TYR A 67 -31.77 1.11 -23.64
N ILE A 68 -31.93 1.41 -22.34
CA ILE A 68 -31.30 2.59 -21.71
C ILE A 68 -29.79 2.63 -21.97
N ASN A 69 -29.07 1.52 -21.76
CA ASN A 69 -27.62 1.45 -21.96
C ASN A 69 -27.16 1.75 -23.40
N GLY A 70 -28.03 1.54 -24.39
CA GLY A 70 -27.76 1.86 -25.79
C GLY A 70 -27.95 3.34 -26.15
N HIS A 71 -28.58 4.11 -25.26
CA HIS A 71 -29.03 5.49 -25.49
C HIS A 71 -28.62 6.43 -24.35
N ILE A 72 -27.48 6.17 -23.71
CA ILE A 72 -26.99 6.98 -22.58
C ILE A 72 -26.44 8.31 -23.09
N ASP A 73 -27.05 9.39 -22.63
CA ASP A 73 -26.50 10.75 -22.68
C ASP A 73 -25.91 11.12 -21.30
N LYS A 74 -24.59 11.02 -21.20
CA LYS A 74 -23.86 11.37 -19.97
C LYS A 74 -23.90 12.87 -19.68
N GLN A 75 -23.82 13.70 -20.72
CA GLN A 75 -23.78 15.15 -20.57
C GLN A 75 -25.13 15.66 -20.03
N LYS A 76 -26.25 15.12 -20.53
CA LYS A 76 -27.59 15.42 -20.01
C LYS A 76 -27.71 15.14 -18.51
N PHE A 77 -27.12 14.04 -18.04
CA PHE A 77 -27.14 13.71 -16.61
C PHE A 77 -26.19 14.59 -15.79
N GLU A 78 -25.01 14.94 -16.34
CA GLU A 78 -24.11 15.88 -15.70
C GLU A 78 -24.74 17.27 -15.55
N ASP A 79 -25.44 17.75 -16.57
CA ASP A 79 -26.16 19.02 -16.57
C ASP A 79 -27.31 18.99 -15.56
N PHE A 80 -28.05 17.87 -15.50
CA PHE A 80 -29.09 17.63 -14.50
C PHE A 80 -28.55 17.72 -13.07
N ILE A 81 -27.44 17.04 -12.77
CA ILE A 81 -26.82 17.04 -11.44
C ILE A 81 -26.21 18.41 -11.11
N SER A 82 -25.61 19.07 -12.09
CA SER A 82 -25.00 20.39 -11.94
C SER A 82 -26.02 21.51 -11.84
N GLY A 83 -27.26 21.27 -12.27
CA GLY A 83 -28.38 22.22 -12.17
C GLY A 83 -28.94 22.43 -10.76
N PHE A 84 -28.52 21.63 -9.77
CA PHE A 84 -28.92 21.79 -8.38
C PHE A 84 -28.08 22.86 -7.65
N SER A 85 -28.58 23.32 -6.49
CA SER A 85 -27.89 24.35 -5.69
C SER A 85 -26.53 23.87 -5.16
N GLU A 86 -25.65 24.80 -4.79
CA GLU A 86 -24.34 24.49 -4.20
C GLU A 86 -24.46 23.60 -2.95
N SER A 87 -25.46 23.84 -2.09
CA SER A 87 -25.73 23.01 -0.91
C SER A 87 -26.17 21.57 -1.28
N ALA A 88 -26.88 21.41 -2.40
CA ALA A 88 -27.23 20.10 -2.91
C ALA A 88 -26.00 19.39 -3.50
N ALA A 89 -25.11 20.10 -4.20
CA ALA A 89 -23.84 19.56 -4.68
C ALA A 89 -22.95 19.03 -3.54
N GLU A 90 -22.81 19.80 -2.44
CA GLU A 90 -22.11 19.35 -1.24
C GLU A 90 -22.76 18.09 -0.63
N SER A 91 -24.09 18.05 -0.58
CA SER A 91 -24.84 16.90 -0.07
C SER A 91 -24.64 15.66 -0.94
N ILE A 92 -24.52 15.82 -2.27
CA ILE A 92 -24.21 14.72 -3.20
C ILE A 92 -22.80 14.21 -2.95
N VAL A 93 -21.81 15.08 -2.79
CA VAL A 93 -20.44 14.71 -2.44
C VAL A 93 -20.39 13.89 -1.14
N VAL A 94 -21.10 14.33 -0.10
CA VAL A 94 -21.20 13.60 1.17
C VAL A 94 -21.88 12.24 0.98
N ALA A 95 -22.97 12.19 0.21
CA ALA A 95 -23.71 10.96 -0.04
C ALA A 95 -22.88 9.92 -0.81
N LEU A 96 -22.09 10.37 -1.81
CA LEU A 96 -21.12 9.54 -2.54
C LEU A 96 -20.02 9.04 -1.59
N ALA A 97 -19.47 9.91 -0.74
CA ALA A 97 -18.44 9.54 0.24
C ALA A 97 -18.94 8.48 1.24
N MET A 98 -20.20 8.56 1.69
CA MET A 98 -20.83 7.53 2.54
C MET A 98 -20.94 6.16 1.86
N LYS A 99 -20.87 6.12 0.53
CA LYS A 99 -20.84 4.90 -0.29
C LYS A 99 -19.42 4.48 -0.69
N GLY A 100 -18.39 5.14 -0.14
CA GLY A 100 -17.00 4.91 -0.50
C GLY A 100 -16.59 5.48 -1.86
N ILE A 101 -17.40 6.36 -2.44
CA ILE A 101 -17.15 6.99 -3.74
C ILE A 101 -16.55 8.37 -3.48
N VAL A 102 -15.32 8.59 -3.98
CA VAL A 102 -14.59 9.84 -3.76
C VAL A 102 -14.97 10.85 -4.84
N ALA A 103 -15.62 11.93 -4.41
CA ALA A 103 -15.97 13.08 -5.25
C ALA A 103 -15.67 14.38 -4.49
N ASN A 104 -15.58 15.49 -5.23
CA ASN A 104 -15.47 16.84 -4.70
C ASN A 104 -16.42 17.77 -5.46
N LYS A 105 -16.54 19.02 -5.01
CA LYS A 105 -17.49 20.00 -5.58
C LYS A 105 -17.28 20.32 -7.07
N PHE A 106 -16.12 19.96 -7.63
CA PHE A 106 -15.78 20.23 -9.04
C PHE A 106 -15.97 19.02 -9.95
N ASN A 107 -15.98 17.79 -9.43
CA ASN A 107 -16.13 16.57 -10.23
C ASN A 107 -17.32 15.70 -9.80
N PHE A 108 -18.13 16.13 -8.82
CA PHE A 108 -19.25 15.33 -8.34
C PHE A 108 -20.27 15.01 -9.44
N HIS A 109 -20.45 15.86 -10.44
CA HIS A 109 -21.33 15.61 -11.58
C HIS A 109 -20.82 14.41 -12.39
N GLU A 110 -19.58 14.46 -12.87
CA GLU A 110 -18.93 13.36 -13.61
C GLU A 110 -18.92 12.06 -12.77
N VAL A 111 -18.52 12.14 -11.50
CA VAL A 111 -18.47 10.97 -10.60
C VAL A 111 -19.86 10.38 -10.34
N CYS A 112 -20.88 11.22 -10.17
CA CYS A 112 -22.26 10.77 -9.98
C CYS A 112 -22.81 10.14 -11.27
N THR A 113 -22.53 10.73 -12.43
CA THR A 113 -22.89 10.21 -13.76
C THR A 113 -22.29 8.84 -14.00
N GLU A 114 -20.97 8.69 -13.84
CA GLU A 114 -20.30 7.41 -14.04
C GLU A 114 -20.79 6.34 -13.05
N THR A 115 -21.08 6.74 -11.81
CA THR A 115 -21.70 5.84 -10.84
C THR A 115 -23.07 5.36 -11.34
N PHE A 116 -23.87 6.25 -11.92
CA PHE A 116 -25.20 5.92 -12.40
C PHE A 116 -25.16 5.01 -13.64
N VAL A 117 -24.29 5.31 -14.60
CA VAL A 117 -24.03 4.47 -15.78
C VAL A 117 -23.62 3.07 -15.34
N GLN A 118 -22.71 2.95 -14.37
CA GLN A 118 -22.27 1.65 -13.87
C GLN A 118 -23.42 0.87 -13.21
N VAL A 119 -24.26 1.56 -12.43
CA VAL A 119 -25.46 0.98 -11.81
C VAL A 119 -26.42 0.40 -12.87
N LEU A 120 -26.57 1.05 -14.03
CA LEU A 120 -27.40 0.58 -15.14
C LEU A 120 -26.74 -0.60 -15.88
N LEU A 121 -25.42 -0.54 -16.12
CA LEU A 121 -24.67 -1.64 -16.74
C LEU A 121 -24.70 -2.93 -15.89
N ASP A 122 -24.56 -2.79 -14.57
CA ASP A 122 -24.58 -3.92 -13.63
C ASP A 122 -25.97 -4.56 -13.52
N ALA A 123 -27.03 -3.80 -13.76
CA ALA A 123 -28.41 -4.32 -13.72
C ALA A 123 -28.71 -5.34 -14.85
N VAL A 124 -27.92 -5.36 -15.92
CA VAL A 124 -28.04 -6.36 -17.02
C VAL A 124 -27.32 -7.67 -16.69
N LYS A 125 -26.24 -7.63 -15.89
CA LYS A 125 -25.34 -8.77 -15.69
C LYS A 125 -25.85 -9.86 -14.73
N GLY A 126 -27.01 -9.65 -14.09
CA GLY A 126 -27.51 -10.54 -13.03
C GLY A 126 -26.61 -10.51 -11.79
N ASP A 127 -27.08 -11.03 -10.65
CA ASP A 127 -26.39 -11.04 -9.33
C ASP A 127 -25.12 -11.95 -9.32
N ALA A 128 -24.17 -11.70 -10.23
CA ALA A 128 -22.80 -12.19 -10.15
C ALA A 128 -21.98 -11.11 -9.41
N THR A 129 -21.72 -11.39 -8.13
CA THR A 129 -20.68 -10.80 -7.27
C THR A 129 -19.86 -9.68 -7.91
N ALA A 130 -20.29 -8.43 -7.69
CA ALA A 130 -19.66 -7.25 -8.25
C ALA A 130 -18.34 -6.94 -7.54
N GLU A 131 -17.24 -7.44 -8.10
CA GLU A 131 -15.92 -6.85 -7.98
C GLU A 131 -15.94 -5.48 -8.68
N THR A 132 -15.95 -4.41 -7.89
CA THR A 132 -15.90 -3.02 -8.35
C THR A 132 -14.51 -2.66 -8.89
N ASN A 133 -14.43 -1.99 -10.05
CA ASN A 133 -13.38 -1.00 -10.34
C ASN A 133 -13.62 -0.25 -11.68
N THR A 134 -13.65 1.10 -11.63
CA THR A 134 -13.64 2.04 -12.78
C THR A 134 -12.36 2.89 -12.78
N ALA A 135 -11.88 3.29 -13.96
CA ALA A 135 -10.46 3.50 -14.26
C ALA A 135 -9.72 4.66 -13.53
N ALA A 136 -10.35 5.75 -13.10
CA ALA A 136 -9.68 6.83 -12.36
C ALA A 136 -9.44 6.45 -10.88
N THR A 137 -10.37 5.70 -10.29
CA THR A 137 -10.19 5.01 -9.01
C THR A 137 -9.11 3.94 -9.16
N ARG A 138 -9.05 3.20 -10.28
CA ARG A 138 -7.93 2.28 -10.54
C ARG A 138 -6.59 2.99 -10.56
N VAL A 139 -6.43 4.16 -11.17
CA VAL A 139 -5.11 4.85 -11.19
C VAL A 139 -4.72 5.30 -9.79
N ASN A 140 -5.59 5.95 -9.02
CA ASN A 140 -5.22 6.39 -7.67
C ASN A 140 -5.06 5.21 -6.70
N THR A 141 -5.92 4.19 -6.76
CA THR A 141 -5.81 2.95 -5.97
C THR A 141 -4.59 2.12 -6.38
N ASP A 142 -4.26 2.00 -7.67
CA ASP A 142 -3.03 1.32 -8.15
C ASP A 142 -1.77 2.09 -7.72
N LEU A 143 -1.78 3.43 -7.75
CA LEU A 143 -0.67 4.23 -7.22
C LEU A 143 -0.56 4.14 -5.69
N TYR A 144 -1.69 4.08 -4.98
CA TYR A 144 -1.73 3.84 -3.53
C TYR A 144 -1.18 2.45 -3.18
N ASP A 145 -1.63 1.42 -3.88
CA ASP A 145 -1.24 0.02 -3.67
C ASP A 145 0.23 -0.19 -4.05
N LYS A 146 0.71 0.47 -5.11
CA LYS A 146 2.06 0.30 -5.64
C LYS A 146 3.11 1.18 -4.98
N TYR A 147 2.78 2.44 -4.68
CA TYR A 147 3.74 3.46 -4.21
C TYR A 147 3.31 4.18 -2.94
N GLY A 148 2.09 3.96 -2.44
CA GLY A 148 1.54 4.75 -1.34
C GLY A 148 2.41 4.74 -0.09
N PHE A 149 2.87 3.56 0.34
CA PHE A 149 3.72 3.43 1.53
C PHE A 149 5.08 4.11 1.34
N GLN A 150 5.69 3.97 0.16
CA GLN A 150 6.94 4.65 -0.20
C GLN A 150 6.78 6.17 -0.09
N LEU A 151 5.72 6.73 -0.69
CA LEU A 151 5.47 8.17 -0.69
C LEU A 151 5.24 8.73 0.73
N LEU A 152 4.62 7.95 1.62
CA LEU A 152 4.46 8.32 3.03
C LEU A 152 5.78 8.35 3.80
N ILE A 153 6.67 7.38 3.56
CA ILE A 153 8.00 7.32 4.19
C ILE A 153 8.84 8.51 3.73
N GLU A 154 8.84 8.80 2.43
CA GLU A 154 9.58 9.93 1.87
C GLU A 154 9.11 11.26 2.52
N ALA A 155 7.80 11.47 2.58
CA ALA A 155 7.18 12.63 3.22
C ALA A 155 7.28 12.64 4.76
N SER A 156 7.89 11.62 5.37
CA SER A 156 8.00 11.50 6.83
C SER A 156 6.66 11.57 7.57
N PHE A 157 5.58 11.13 6.92
CA PHE A 157 4.19 11.17 7.40
C PHE A 157 3.56 12.57 7.57
N TYR A 158 4.21 13.64 7.11
CA TYR A 158 3.68 15.00 7.16
C TYR A 158 3.64 15.62 5.75
N CYS A 159 2.66 16.48 5.50
CA CYS A 159 2.54 17.15 4.21
C CYS A 159 3.79 18.00 3.95
N PRO A 160 4.54 17.77 2.85
CA PRO A 160 5.80 18.46 2.56
C PRO A 160 5.61 19.80 1.83
N ASN A 161 4.36 20.17 1.51
CA ASN A 161 4.09 21.43 0.81
C ASN A 161 4.46 22.64 1.67
N ASP A 162 4.96 23.70 1.04
CA ASP A 162 5.35 24.92 1.74
C ASP A 162 4.23 25.48 2.61
N GLY A 163 4.57 25.86 3.85
CA GLY A 163 3.63 26.40 4.83
C GLY A 163 2.62 25.36 5.37
N CYS A 164 2.76 24.08 5.01
CA CYS A 164 1.98 22.98 5.56
C CYS A 164 2.85 22.07 6.43
N ALA A 165 2.23 21.41 7.40
CA ALA A 165 2.81 20.33 8.18
C ALA A 165 1.71 19.37 8.68
N GLU A 166 0.60 19.31 7.95
CA GLU A 166 -0.55 18.47 8.32
C GLU A 166 -0.14 16.99 8.33
N PRO A 167 -0.49 16.21 9.36
CA PRO A 167 -0.29 14.78 9.36
C PRO A 167 -1.00 14.13 8.17
N LEU A 168 -0.32 13.23 7.46
CA LEU A 168 -0.84 12.48 6.32
C LEU A 168 -1.62 11.23 6.75
N TYR A 169 -2.13 11.21 7.97
CA TYR A 169 -2.88 10.12 8.59
C TYR A 169 -3.81 10.66 9.66
N PHE A 170 -4.79 9.86 10.06
CA PHE A 170 -5.62 10.11 11.25
C PHE A 170 -5.72 8.84 12.09
N LYS A 171 -6.08 8.99 13.37
CA LYS A 171 -6.31 7.85 14.26
C LYS A 171 -7.80 7.58 14.38
N LYS A 172 -8.22 6.35 14.07
CA LYS A 172 -9.59 5.86 14.25
C LYS A 172 -9.54 4.57 15.06
N SER A 173 -10.20 4.55 16.20
CA SER A 173 -10.21 3.39 17.11
C SER A 173 -8.81 2.85 17.46
N GLY A 174 -7.84 3.75 17.66
CA GLY A 174 -6.44 3.40 17.97
C GLY A 174 -5.59 2.94 16.79
N LYS A 175 -6.16 2.80 15.58
CA LYS A 175 -5.43 2.48 14.35
C LYS A 175 -5.15 3.76 13.56
N ALA A 176 -3.95 3.84 12.98
CA ALA A 176 -3.62 4.91 12.04
C ALA A 176 -4.14 4.54 10.65
N GLU A 177 -4.91 5.44 10.04
CA GLU A 177 -5.42 5.31 8.67
C GLU A 177 -4.81 6.45 7.81
N PRO A 178 -4.36 6.17 6.58
CA PRO A 178 -3.76 7.18 5.71
C PRO A 178 -4.78 8.25 5.30
N ARG A 179 -4.30 9.51 5.19
CA ARG A 179 -5.07 10.68 4.73
C ARG A 179 -4.16 11.62 3.94
N TYR A 180 -3.94 11.27 2.69
CA TYR A 180 -3.19 12.08 1.73
C TYR A 180 -3.74 11.85 0.32
N VAL A 181 -3.06 12.37 -0.70
CA VAL A 181 -3.33 12.10 -2.11
C VAL A 181 -1.97 11.97 -2.82
N PRO A 182 -1.67 10.84 -3.48
CA PRO A 182 -0.59 10.75 -4.46
C PRO A 182 -0.83 11.78 -5.56
N THR A 183 -0.05 12.84 -5.55
CA THR A 183 -0.20 13.99 -6.45
C THR A 183 0.90 13.92 -7.50
N VAL A 184 0.54 14.09 -8.77
CA VAL A 184 1.52 14.19 -9.87
C VAL A 184 2.27 15.51 -9.74
N VAL A 185 3.60 15.45 -9.68
CA VAL A 185 4.47 16.62 -9.53
C VAL A 185 4.51 17.44 -10.82
N ASP A 186 4.83 16.81 -11.94
CA ASP A 186 4.82 17.43 -13.26
C ASP A 186 3.70 16.83 -14.11
N PRO A 187 2.66 17.61 -14.49
CA PRO A 187 1.56 17.14 -15.33
C PRO A 187 1.99 16.60 -16.69
N GLU A 188 3.14 17.02 -17.23
CA GLU A 188 3.69 16.48 -18.48
C GLU A 188 4.46 15.16 -18.25
N GLY A 189 4.80 14.86 -17.00
CA GLY A 189 5.50 13.65 -16.60
C GLY A 189 4.57 12.45 -16.41
N SER A 190 5.14 11.24 -16.55
CA SER A 190 4.36 10.01 -16.38
C SER A 190 3.93 9.81 -14.91
N PRO A 191 2.65 9.50 -14.63
CA PRO A 191 2.19 9.14 -13.29
C PRO A 191 2.65 7.74 -12.85
N ALA A 192 3.22 6.93 -13.76
CA ALA A 192 3.80 5.62 -13.41
C ALA A 192 5.22 5.72 -12.82
N ASN A 193 5.79 6.93 -12.76
CA ASN A 193 7.10 7.17 -12.17
C ASN A 193 6.94 7.68 -10.72
N PRO A 194 7.38 6.95 -9.69
CA PRO A 194 7.26 7.40 -8.29
C PRO A 194 8.06 8.68 -8.01
N ASN A 195 9.08 9.01 -8.81
CA ASN A 195 9.79 10.28 -8.70
C ASN A 195 8.96 11.47 -9.18
N ASN A 196 7.88 11.23 -9.94
CA ASN A 196 6.92 12.24 -10.36
C ASN A 196 5.64 12.23 -9.48
N LEU A 197 5.67 11.56 -8.34
CA LEU A 197 4.56 11.51 -7.38
C LEU A 197 4.98 12.07 -6.03
N ILE A 198 4.08 12.77 -5.35
CA ILE A 198 4.29 13.30 -4.01
C ILE A 198 3.05 13.10 -3.14
N ALA A 199 3.24 12.73 -1.87
CA ALA A 199 2.14 12.60 -0.93
C ALA A 199 1.79 13.96 -0.32
N LEU A 200 0.62 14.51 -0.66
CA LEU A 200 0.12 15.77 -0.11
C LEU A 200 -1.15 15.55 0.71
N CYS A 201 -1.41 16.39 1.71
CA CYS A 201 -2.73 16.40 2.34
C CYS A 201 -3.80 16.80 1.29
N PRO A 202 -5.07 16.40 1.45
CA PRO A 202 -6.11 16.69 0.45
C PRO A 202 -6.16 18.16 0.04
N LYS A 203 -6.05 19.07 1.02
CA LYS A 203 -6.06 20.53 0.77
C LYS A 203 -4.92 20.99 -0.15
N CYS A 204 -3.70 20.52 0.09
CA CYS A 204 -2.54 20.92 -0.70
C CYS A 204 -2.55 20.29 -2.10
N SER A 205 -3.00 19.02 -2.20
CA SER A 205 -3.24 18.37 -3.49
C SER A 205 -4.26 19.14 -4.31
N ASP A 206 -5.43 19.44 -3.72
CA ASP A 206 -6.51 20.17 -4.40
C ASP A 206 -6.05 21.55 -4.86
N TYR A 207 -5.30 22.28 -4.02
CA TYR A 207 -4.74 23.58 -4.38
C TYR A 207 -3.77 23.48 -5.56
N TYR A 208 -2.88 22.50 -5.53
CA TYR A 208 -1.87 22.30 -6.57
C TYR A 208 -2.50 21.87 -7.91
N CYS A 209 -3.46 20.96 -7.89
CA CYS A 209 -4.08 20.38 -9.09
C CYS A 209 -5.03 21.33 -9.83
N GLN A 210 -5.45 22.45 -9.23
CA GLN A 210 -6.39 23.39 -9.85
C GLN A 210 -5.87 24.03 -11.14
N SER A 211 -4.57 24.35 -11.21
CA SER A 211 -3.85 24.79 -12.43
C SER A 211 -2.43 25.25 -12.02
N PRO A 212 -1.46 24.33 -11.84
CA PRO A 212 -0.13 24.72 -11.40
C PRO A 212 0.60 25.46 -12.54
N GLY A 213 1.11 26.66 -12.25
CA GLY A 213 1.99 27.36 -13.18
C GLY A 213 3.41 26.76 -13.18
N LEU A 214 4.25 27.20 -14.11
CA LEU A 214 5.63 26.72 -14.22
C LEU A 214 6.43 26.88 -12.92
N LYS A 215 6.17 27.96 -12.16
CA LYS A 215 6.86 28.21 -10.88
C LYS A 215 6.41 27.22 -9.80
N GLU A 216 5.11 26.94 -9.73
CA GLU A 216 4.53 25.97 -8.82
C GLU A 216 5.05 24.56 -9.13
N ILE A 217 5.14 24.18 -10.41
CA ILE A 217 5.71 22.91 -10.85
C ILE A 217 7.17 22.79 -10.45
N GLN A 218 8.00 23.80 -10.78
CA GLN A 218 9.42 23.82 -10.39
C GLN A 218 9.58 23.74 -8.86
N ARG A 219 8.70 24.40 -8.11
CA ARG A 219 8.74 24.34 -6.65
C ARG A 219 8.38 22.95 -6.15
N MET A 220 7.35 22.32 -6.69
CA MET A 220 6.94 20.97 -6.32
C MET A 220 8.03 19.94 -6.67
N GLN A 221 8.69 20.08 -7.81
CA GLN A 221 9.87 19.28 -8.19
C GLN A 221 11.02 19.45 -7.18
N ALA A 222 11.29 20.68 -6.74
CA ALA A 222 12.31 20.94 -5.73
C ALA A 222 11.97 20.30 -4.37
N ILE A 223 10.72 20.42 -3.91
CA ILE A 223 10.23 19.78 -2.69
C ILE A 223 10.38 18.27 -2.79
N LYS A 224 9.90 17.66 -3.88
CA LYS A 224 10.01 16.21 -4.12
C LYS A 224 11.46 15.74 -4.09
N LYS A 225 12.37 16.48 -4.73
CA LYS A 225 13.79 16.15 -4.75
C LYS A 225 14.41 16.19 -3.34
N GLU A 226 14.02 17.17 -2.53
CA GLU A 226 14.53 17.32 -1.16
C GLU A 226 14.05 16.18 -0.26
N ILE A 227 12.74 15.89 -0.22
CA ILE A 227 12.22 14.82 0.63
C ILE A 227 12.74 13.43 0.23
N ALA A 228 12.94 13.19 -1.08
CA ALA A 228 13.54 11.96 -1.57
C ALA A 228 15.00 11.84 -1.12
N ARG A 229 15.77 12.93 -1.19
CA ARG A 229 17.15 12.99 -0.72
C ARG A 229 17.24 12.71 0.78
N GLU A 230 16.42 13.39 1.58
CA GLU A 230 16.39 13.20 3.04
C GLU A 230 15.99 11.76 3.40
N SER A 231 15.00 11.19 2.72
CA SER A 231 14.60 9.80 2.94
C SER A 231 15.75 8.82 2.66
N SER A 232 16.42 8.96 1.52
CA SER A 232 17.58 8.13 1.19
C SER A 232 18.72 8.31 2.20
N SER A 233 19.00 9.55 2.65
CA SER A 233 20.00 9.81 3.69
C SER A 233 19.66 9.13 5.02
N ARG A 234 18.38 9.04 5.40
CA ARG A 234 17.95 8.29 6.60
C ARG A 234 18.15 6.79 6.45
N GLU A 235 17.87 6.23 5.27
CA GLU A 235 18.09 4.81 4.98
C GLU A 235 19.58 4.47 5.06
N VAL A 236 20.43 5.23 4.38
CA VAL A 236 21.89 5.07 4.45
C VAL A 236 22.40 5.19 5.90
N ALA A 237 21.90 6.17 6.66
CA ALA A 237 22.27 6.32 8.06
C ALA A 237 21.78 5.14 8.94
N ALA A 238 20.65 4.52 8.60
CA ALA A 238 20.16 3.33 9.30
C ALA A 238 21.04 2.11 8.98
N ASP A 239 21.45 1.93 7.73
CA ASP A 239 22.33 0.84 7.31
C ASP A 239 23.72 0.97 7.96
N VAL A 240 24.32 2.16 7.94
CA VAL A 240 25.60 2.43 8.63
C VAL A 240 25.51 2.11 10.12
N LYS A 241 24.38 2.40 10.79
CA LYS A 241 24.18 2.02 12.20
C LYS A 241 24.14 0.51 12.41
N ILE A 242 23.56 -0.24 11.46
CA ILE A 242 23.56 -1.71 11.53
C ILE A 242 24.99 -2.23 11.35
N GLU A 243 25.73 -1.73 10.37
CA GLU A 243 27.13 -2.11 10.13
C GLU A 243 28.02 -1.87 11.35
N LEU A 244 27.91 -0.69 11.97
CA LEU A 244 28.63 -0.36 13.21
C LEU A 244 28.25 -1.30 14.35
N GLY A 245 26.97 -1.63 14.50
CA GLY A 245 26.52 -2.60 15.50
C GLY A 245 27.14 -3.99 15.28
N ILE A 246 27.15 -4.48 14.03
CA ILE A 246 27.75 -5.78 13.69
C ILE A 246 29.26 -5.75 13.97
N ARG A 247 29.95 -4.65 13.62
CA ARG A 247 31.37 -4.48 13.91
C ARG A 247 31.67 -4.60 15.40
N LEU A 248 30.90 -3.91 16.26
CA LEU A 248 31.07 -4.00 17.72
C LEU A 248 30.90 -5.43 18.25
N VAL A 249 30.02 -6.24 17.64
CA VAL A 249 29.88 -7.66 18.01
C VAL A 249 31.13 -8.44 17.65
N LEU A 250 31.66 -8.25 16.44
CA LEU A 250 32.84 -8.94 15.95
C LEU A 250 34.09 -8.54 16.73
N GLU A 251 34.29 -7.26 17.03
CA GLU A 251 35.37 -6.76 17.88
C GLU A 251 35.34 -7.44 19.27
N ARG A 252 34.16 -7.53 19.90
CA ARG A 252 34.00 -8.21 21.20
C ARG A 252 34.32 -9.71 21.13
N ILE A 253 34.04 -10.36 20.01
CA ILE A 253 34.36 -11.78 19.80
C ILE A 253 35.86 -11.96 19.56
N ALA A 254 36.49 -11.08 18.79
CA ALA A 254 37.93 -11.09 18.54
C ALA A 254 38.74 -10.88 19.83
N ASP A 255 38.27 -9.99 20.70
CA ASP A 255 38.92 -9.64 21.97
C ASP A 255 38.54 -10.57 23.14
N ALA A 256 37.68 -11.57 22.91
CA ALA A 256 37.23 -12.47 23.97
C ALA A 256 38.39 -13.31 24.52
N SER A 257 38.62 -13.24 25.83
CA SER A 257 39.57 -14.14 26.50
C SER A 257 39.00 -15.54 26.66
N ASP A 258 39.86 -16.55 26.74
CA ASP A 258 39.45 -17.95 26.98
C ASP A 258 38.58 -18.09 28.24
N ASP A 259 38.84 -17.31 29.29
CA ASP A 259 38.05 -17.30 30.53
C ASP A 259 36.62 -16.75 30.34
N ALA A 260 36.42 -15.86 29.36
CA ALA A 260 35.11 -15.33 29.04
C ALA A 260 34.27 -16.31 28.21
N LEU A 261 34.94 -17.25 27.52
CA LEU A 261 34.30 -18.30 26.74
C LEU A 261 33.90 -19.46 27.64
N LYS A 262 32.65 -19.89 27.53
CA LYS A 262 32.13 -21.05 28.24
C LYS A 262 31.71 -22.09 27.23
N GLU A 263 32.32 -23.26 27.30
CA GLU A 263 31.89 -24.38 26.46
C GLU A 263 30.45 -24.77 26.78
N LEU A 264 29.66 -25.00 25.74
CA LEU A 264 28.32 -25.54 25.87
C LEU A 264 28.35 -26.91 26.55
N THR A 265 27.49 -27.09 27.54
CA THR A 265 27.34 -28.37 28.26
C THR A 265 26.47 -29.38 27.49
N TYR A 266 25.89 -28.97 26.36
CA TYR A 266 25.00 -29.78 25.53
C TYR A 266 25.46 -29.79 24.06
N THR A 267 25.04 -30.81 23.32
CA THR A 267 25.33 -30.90 21.89
C THR A 267 24.37 -30.01 21.09
N PRO A 268 24.86 -29.11 20.21
CA PRO A 268 24.03 -28.23 19.39
C PRO A 268 23.22 -29.00 18.33
N GLN A 269 22.04 -29.49 18.70
CA GLN A 269 21.23 -30.36 17.86
C GLN A 269 20.72 -29.66 16.57
N MET A 270 20.53 -28.34 16.60
CA MET A 270 20.14 -27.58 15.41
C MET A 270 21.20 -27.64 14.32
N VAL A 271 22.49 -27.51 14.66
CA VAL A 271 23.59 -27.65 13.69
C VAL A 271 23.58 -29.02 13.03
N ILE A 272 23.37 -30.08 13.82
CA ILE A 272 23.32 -31.46 13.33
C ILE A 272 22.16 -31.66 12.35
N ASN A 273 21.01 -31.05 12.62
CA ASN A 273 19.79 -31.22 11.81
C ASN A 273 19.76 -30.35 10.54
N LYS A 274 20.68 -29.38 10.42
CA LYS A 274 20.72 -28.41 9.31
C LYS A 274 21.84 -28.68 8.31
N ILE A 275 22.97 -29.23 8.73
CA ILE A 275 24.12 -29.47 7.84
C ILE A 275 24.09 -30.92 7.32
N ILE A 276 24.04 -31.07 6.00
CA ILE A 276 23.98 -32.35 5.30
C ILE A 276 25.18 -33.22 5.71
N GLU A 277 24.95 -34.53 5.93
CA GLU A 277 25.97 -35.45 6.46
C GLU A 277 27.25 -35.52 5.60
N GLY A 278 27.12 -35.31 4.28
CA GLY A 278 28.26 -35.21 3.35
C GLY A 278 29.21 -34.04 3.66
N ASN A 279 28.72 -32.96 4.28
CA ASN A 279 29.47 -31.74 4.57
C ASN A 279 30.20 -31.82 5.93
N LYS A 280 30.94 -32.91 6.16
CA LYS A 280 31.58 -33.21 7.46
C LYS A 280 32.53 -32.11 7.96
N ALA A 281 33.28 -31.47 7.06
CA ALA A 281 34.22 -30.41 7.41
C ALA A 281 33.49 -29.15 7.92
N LEU A 282 32.46 -28.70 7.18
CA LEU A 282 31.60 -27.60 7.60
C LEU A 282 30.92 -27.90 8.93
N ARG A 283 30.33 -29.10 9.07
CA ARG A 283 29.67 -29.52 10.31
C ARG A 283 30.60 -29.47 11.52
N ARG A 284 31.84 -29.97 11.39
CA ARG A 284 32.84 -29.89 12.48
C ARG A 284 33.21 -28.45 12.81
N LYS A 285 33.41 -27.60 11.79
CA LYS A 285 33.73 -26.17 11.97
C LYS A 285 32.63 -25.46 12.75
N VAL A 286 31.39 -25.56 12.29
CA VAL A 286 30.23 -24.91 12.90
C VAL A 286 29.99 -25.44 14.32
N LEU A 287 30.06 -26.75 14.54
CA LEU A 287 29.91 -27.33 15.88
C LEU A 287 30.97 -26.79 16.85
N ARG A 288 32.24 -26.75 16.45
CA ARG A 288 33.32 -26.21 17.29
C ARG A 288 33.04 -24.74 17.66
N ASN A 289 32.70 -23.92 16.68
CA ASN A 289 32.43 -22.50 16.89
C ASN A 289 31.21 -22.29 17.78
N VAL A 290 30.11 -23.02 17.56
CA VAL A 290 28.91 -22.93 18.41
C VAL A 290 29.22 -23.40 19.83
N SER A 291 29.91 -24.53 19.99
CA SER A 291 30.28 -25.03 21.32
C SER A 291 31.11 -24.04 22.12
N MET A 292 31.98 -23.27 21.47
CA MET A 292 32.90 -22.35 22.13
C MET A 292 32.33 -20.93 22.33
N TYR A 293 31.64 -20.39 21.32
CA TYR A 293 31.29 -18.96 21.28
C TYR A 293 29.81 -18.66 21.49
N PHE A 294 28.89 -19.64 21.41
CA PHE A 294 27.45 -19.34 21.31
C PHE A 294 26.91 -18.48 22.47
N GLU A 295 27.18 -18.86 23.73
CA GLU A 295 26.69 -18.12 24.91
C GLU A 295 27.27 -16.71 24.96
N PHE A 296 28.56 -16.57 24.67
CA PHE A 296 29.25 -15.27 24.66
C PHE A 296 28.73 -14.37 23.53
N THR A 297 28.63 -14.90 22.30
CA THR A 297 28.05 -14.16 21.18
C THR A 297 26.61 -13.75 21.48
N HIS A 298 25.81 -14.63 22.10
CA HIS A 298 24.45 -14.30 22.52
C HIS A 298 24.41 -13.15 23.52
N SER A 299 25.27 -13.18 24.55
CA SER A 299 25.32 -12.12 25.57
C SER A 299 25.77 -10.79 24.97
N VAL A 300 26.75 -10.78 24.05
CA VAL A 300 27.18 -9.56 23.35
C VAL A 300 26.04 -8.96 22.54
N PHE A 301 25.27 -9.77 21.81
CA PHE A 301 24.08 -9.28 21.08
C PHE A 301 23.03 -8.70 22.03
N GLN A 302 22.79 -9.32 23.18
CA GLN A 302 21.85 -8.81 24.18
C GLN A 302 22.32 -7.48 24.78
N GLU A 303 23.57 -7.40 25.21
CA GLU A 303 24.18 -6.20 25.78
C GLU A 303 24.09 -5.02 24.82
N LEU A 304 24.55 -5.19 23.57
CA LEU A 304 24.51 -4.12 22.57
C LEU A 304 23.08 -3.71 22.18
N SER A 305 22.13 -4.64 22.27
CA SER A 305 20.70 -4.33 22.06
C SER A 305 20.13 -3.50 23.20
N ILE A 306 20.47 -3.84 24.46
CA ILE A 306 20.06 -3.08 25.65
C ILE A 306 20.67 -1.68 25.64
N GLU A 307 21.94 -1.55 25.23
CA GLU A 307 22.63 -0.26 25.10
C GLU A 307 22.14 0.58 23.91
N GLY A 308 21.26 0.03 23.05
CA GLY A 308 20.75 0.71 21.87
C GLY A 308 21.78 0.89 20.75
N LYS A 309 22.92 0.18 20.83
CA LYS A 309 24.00 0.20 19.83
C LYS A 309 23.78 -0.78 18.68
N LEU A 310 22.88 -1.74 18.86
CA LEU A 310 22.56 -2.77 17.88
C LEU A 310 21.06 -3.09 17.88
N ARG A 311 20.53 -3.45 16.71
CA ARG A 311 19.15 -3.95 16.53
C ARG A 311 19.22 -5.41 16.09
N PHE A 312 19.13 -6.35 17.03
CA PHE A 312 19.33 -7.79 16.76
C PHE A 312 18.46 -8.29 15.60
N ASP A 313 17.16 -8.01 15.62
CA ASP A 313 16.22 -8.46 14.59
C ASP A 313 16.61 -7.97 13.18
N LYS A 314 17.21 -6.78 13.08
CA LYS A 314 17.66 -6.22 11.79
C LYS A 314 18.91 -6.92 11.28
N VAL A 315 19.86 -7.23 12.18
CA VAL A 315 21.06 -8.02 11.84
C VAL A 315 20.66 -9.43 11.41
N ALA A 316 19.79 -10.09 12.19
CA ALA A 316 19.27 -11.42 11.89
C ALA A 316 18.60 -11.47 10.50
N ALA A 317 17.72 -10.49 10.21
CA ALA A 317 17.04 -10.40 8.91
C ALA A 317 18.01 -10.17 7.75
N GLN A 318 19.05 -9.34 7.91
CA GLN A 318 20.07 -9.15 6.86
C GLN A 318 20.83 -10.45 6.57
N ILE A 319 21.26 -11.16 7.62
CA ILE A 319 21.96 -12.45 7.47
C ILE A 319 21.05 -13.49 6.80
N ARG A 320 19.78 -13.56 7.21
CA ARG A 320 18.78 -14.44 6.60
C ARG A 320 18.61 -14.14 5.12
N ASN A 321 18.50 -12.87 4.74
CA ASN A 321 18.33 -12.45 3.35
C ASN A 321 19.57 -12.80 2.50
N CYS A 322 20.78 -12.60 3.03
CA CYS A 322 22.00 -13.02 2.36
C CYS A 322 22.03 -14.55 2.17
N TYR A 323 21.62 -15.33 3.19
CA TYR A 323 21.52 -16.78 3.07
C TYR A 323 20.53 -17.20 1.98
N VAL A 324 19.31 -16.68 2.00
CA VAL A 324 18.26 -17.01 1.03
C VAL A 324 18.73 -16.69 -0.38
N GLY A 325 19.31 -15.51 -0.61
CA GLY A 325 19.84 -15.13 -1.91
C GLY A 325 20.92 -16.08 -2.44
N GLU A 326 21.81 -16.56 -1.57
CA GLU A 326 22.84 -17.53 -1.98
C GLU A 326 22.29 -18.94 -2.21
N ASN A 327 21.30 -19.33 -1.43
CA ASN A 327 20.61 -20.62 -1.57
C ASN A 327 19.77 -20.69 -2.86
N ASP A 328 19.05 -19.62 -3.20
CA ASP A 328 18.24 -19.53 -4.43
C ASP A 328 19.09 -19.60 -5.69
N ASN A 329 20.36 -19.19 -5.60
CA ASN A 329 21.35 -19.36 -6.67
C ASN A 329 21.91 -20.80 -6.77
N GLY A 330 21.39 -21.75 -5.99
CA GLY A 330 21.76 -23.16 -6.05
C GLY A 330 23.14 -23.48 -5.48
N ARG A 331 23.73 -22.59 -4.66
CA ARG A 331 25.05 -22.82 -4.04
C ARG A 331 24.98 -23.92 -2.97
N SER A 332 26.08 -24.63 -2.78
CA SER A 332 26.22 -25.64 -1.73
C SER A 332 26.38 -25.02 -0.34
N GLN A 333 26.09 -25.78 0.74
CA GLN A 333 26.20 -25.25 2.12
C GLN A 333 27.59 -24.68 2.45
N PRO A 334 28.72 -25.31 2.05
CA PRO A 334 30.04 -24.70 2.27
C PRO A 334 30.22 -23.37 1.52
N GLU A 335 29.78 -23.29 0.26
CA GLU A 335 29.87 -22.05 -0.53
C GLU A 335 29.01 -20.93 0.05
N ILE A 336 27.80 -21.25 0.53
CA ILE A 336 26.92 -20.32 1.22
C ILE A 336 27.59 -19.82 2.50
N PHE A 337 28.12 -20.73 3.34
CA PHE A 337 28.78 -20.34 4.58
C PHE A 337 29.95 -19.39 4.33
N ASP A 338 30.82 -19.73 3.37
CA ASP A 338 31.97 -18.91 3.00
C ASP A 338 31.54 -17.55 2.39
N ALA A 339 30.42 -17.51 1.65
CA ALA A 339 29.86 -16.27 1.13
C ALA A 339 29.34 -15.35 2.25
N LEU A 340 28.63 -15.89 3.24
CA LEU A 340 28.15 -15.12 4.39
C LEU A 340 29.29 -14.59 5.25
N VAL A 341 30.33 -15.40 5.47
CA VAL A 341 31.54 -14.98 6.19
C VAL A 341 32.27 -13.87 5.43
N ARG A 342 32.42 -14.01 4.10
CA ARG A 342 33.02 -12.98 3.26
C ARG A 342 32.21 -11.68 3.30
N TRP A 343 30.88 -11.77 3.24
CA TRP A 343 30.00 -10.61 3.35
C TRP A 343 30.20 -9.87 4.67
N LEU A 344 30.22 -10.56 5.83
CA LEU A 344 30.51 -9.92 7.11
C LEU A 344 31.88 -9.25 7.12
N LYS A 345 32.89 -9.94 6.60
CA LYS A 345 34.26 -9.44 6.55
C LYS A 345 34.39 -8.19 5.68
N ASP A 346 33.74 -8.16 4.53
CA ASP A 346 33.76 -6.99 3.63
C ASP A 346 33.00 -5.82 4.26
N LEU A 347 31.94 -6.10 5.02
CA LEU A 347 31.12 -5.10 5.72
C LEU A 347 31.85 -4.45 6.91
N THR A 348 32.56 -5.25 7.71
CA THR A 348 33.11 -4.79 9.00
C THR A 348 34.63 -4.62 8.99
N HIS A 349 35.33 -5.25 8.04
CA HIS A 349 36.78 -5.39 7.99
C HIS A 349 37.41 -6.18 9.14
N GLU A 350 36.61 -7.00 9.82
CA GLU A 350 37.05 -7.84 10.94
C GLU A 350 37.67 -9.17 10.49
N ASP A 351 38.26 -9.90 11.43
CA ASP A 351 38.96 -11.13 11.13
C ASP A 351 38.03 -12.29 10.72
N GLN A 352 38.62 -13.27 10.02
CA GLN A 352 37.90 -14.44 9.51
C GLN A 352 37.29 -15.28 10.62
N ALA A 353 38.00 -15.50 11.73
CA ALA A 353 37.56 -16.40 12.79
C ALA A 353 36.36 -15.83 13.54
N SER A 354 36.37 -14.53 13.84
CA SER A 354 35.22 -13.84 14.45
C SER A 354 33.99 -13.87 13.54
N CYS A 355 34.17 -13.63 12.23
CA CYS A 355 33.08 -13.74 11.27
C CYS A 355 32.52 -15.17 11.19
N GLU A 356 33.39 -16.19 11.18
CA GLU A 356 32.97 -17.60 11.22
C GLU A 356 32.21 -17.96 12.50
N ALA A 357 32.60 -17.39 13.65
CA ALA A 357 31.91 -17.58 14.92
C ALA A 357 30.49 -16.99 14.89
N VAL A 358 30.33 -15.76 14.39
CA VAL A 358 29.02 -15.10 14.24
C VAL A 358 28.11 -15.86 13.27
N ILE A 359 28.59 -16.26 12.08
CA ILE A 359 27.76 -17.04 11.16
C ILE A 359 27.38 -18.39 11.77
N SER A 360 28.28 -19.02 12.53
CA SER A 360 27.98 -20.27 13.24
C SER A 360 26.89 -20.09 14.31
N TYR A 361 26.91 -18.96 15.03
CA TYR A 361 25.82 -18.56 15.93
C TYR A 361 24.48 -18.49 15.18
N PHE A 362 24.43 -17.90 13.98
CA PHE A 362 23.21 -17.79 13.19
C PHE A 362 22.72 -19.10 12.55
N VAL A 363 23.62 -20.07 12.33
CA VAL A 363 23.22 -21.44 12.00
C VAL A 363 22.43 -22.06 13.16
N GLN A 364 22.94 -21.90 14.39
CA GLN A 364 22.32 -22.41 15.61
C GLN A 364 21.02 -21.64 15.99
N SER A 365 20.99 -20.32 15.85
CA SER A 365 19.82 -19.48 16.18
C SER A 365 18.69 -19.52 15.15
N CYS A 366 18.88 -20.30 14.08
CA CYS A 366 17.93 -20.61 13.03
C CYS A 366 17.77 -19.63 11.86
N GLU A 367 18.69 -18.69 11.70
CA GLU A 367 18.69 -17.75 10.56
C GLU A 367 19.46 -18.26 9.32
N VAL A 368 20.35 -19.25 9.48
CA VAL A 368 21.11 -19.85 8.37
C VAL A 368 20.84 -21.35 8.27
N PHE A 369 20.65 -21.82 7.03
CA PHE A 369 20.21 -23.16 6.63
C PHE A 369 18.83 -23.56 7.17
N ASP A 370 17.98 -24.07 6.30
CA ASP A 370 16.73 -24.71 6.72
C ASP A 370 16.97 -26.11 7.30
N ALA A 371 16.05 -26.59 8.13
CA ALA A 371 16.13 -27.95 8.67
C ALA A 371 16.03 -28.97 7.52
N ILE A 372 16.87 -30.01 7.57
CA ILE A 372 16.82 -31.09 6.57
C ILE A 372 15.47 -31.80 6.73
N ALA A 373 14.68 -31.84 5.65
CA ALA A 373 13.44 -32.60 5.61
C ALA A 373 13.76 -34.08 5.88
N LYS A 374 13.10 -34.66 6.89
CA LYS A 374 13.27 -36.07 7.26
C LYS A 374 12.64 -37.02 6.27
#